data_AF-A0AAU9WCI3-F1
#
_entry.id   AF-A0AAU9WCI3-F1
#
_cell.length_a   1.000
_cell.length_b   1.000
_cell.length_c   1.000
_cell.angle_alpha   90.00
_cell.angle_beta   90.00
_cell.angle_gamma   90.00
#
_symmetry.space_group_name_H-M   'P 1'
#
loop_
_entity.id
_entity.type
_entity.pdbx_description
1 polymer ?
#
loop_
_entity_poly.entity_id
_entity_poly.type
_entity_poly.pdbx_seq_one_letter_code
_entity_poly.pdbx_strand_id
1 'polypeptide(L)'
;MAAHGSVSSRLSQSLTEEDIPGASLQGRNPTALKTDELRFWLKCRGDPAKGLKTKAQLSKRVLEYVASGHDKDVVDPDKNLIYTRRKARQEQLAQSDVMPEESTVKFPSAGWSTSLQRMPLFTRAEMDLHISKSGKNFDRNKQNHAVPTSMKKAKRFLDDEYLKDLTCASDDQYFYFKCLCYHSFKKNEPAHKLQVALCLVSGVVKYASCTCVAGSVGFCNHVLAVMMKLCKFSLYCCQDIKDLENESDMTQAKACTSSLQLWHKPVRGDKIKPQPVMELEVKKSNIDTEYNPDSGVRCLLYEARKNLGTQASDEALLKNKLQEINPKFALSQIMSTGGTNLQETKFGKCPSGSCKLPVTVHRV
;
A
#
# COMPACT_ATOMS: atom_id res chain seq x y z
N MET A 1 -26.39 16.54 39.02
CA MET A 1 -25.76 15.31 39.53
C MET A 1 -26.60 14.14 39.05
N ALA A 2 -26.22 13.53 37.93
CA ALA A 2 -26.89 12.36 37.38
C ALA A 2 -25.82 11.29 37.12
N ALA A 3 -26.07 10.10 37.62
CA ALA A 3 -25.11 9.02 37.78
C ALA A 3 -24.55 8.53 36.43
N HIS A 4 -23.23 8.42 36.36
CA HIS A 4 -22.52 7.67 35.32
C HIS A 4 -22.84 6.18 35.49
N GLY A 5 -23.76 5.67 34.68
CA GLY A 5 -23.97 4.24 34.49
C GLY A 5 -22.83 3.64 33.68
N SER A 6 -22.01 2.84 34.35
CA SER A 6 -20.96 1.99 33.77
C SER A 6 -21.53 1.09 32.67
N VAL A 7 -21.19 1.42 31.41
CA VAL A 7 -21.28 0.47 30.29
C VAL A 7 -19.93 -0.26 30.19
N SER A 8 -19.61 -1.05 31.22
CA SER A 8 -18.44 -1.92 31.20
C SER A 8 -18.75 -3.20 32.00
N SER A 9 -19.82 -3.90 31.63
CA SER A 9 -20.08 -5.25 32.10
C SER A 9 -21.01 -6.01 31.16
N ARG A 10 -20.42 -6.52 30.07
CA ARG A 10 -20.81 -7.78 29.42
C ARG A 10 -19.98 -7.92 28.14
N LEU A 11 -18.94 -8.73 28.20
CA LEU A 11 -18.35 -9.52 27.10
C LEU A 11 -17.10 -10.25 27.64
N SER A 12 -17.23 -11.01 28.73
CA SER A 12 -16.26 -12.06 29.06
C SER A 12 -16.71 -13.34 28.34
N GLN A 13 -16.64 -13.33 27.01
CA GLN A 13 -16.92 -14.51 26.20
C GLN A 13 -15.64 -15.33 26.09
N SER A 14 -15.68 -16.59 26.53
CA SER A 14 -14.54 -17.49 26.43
C SER A 14 -14.28 -17.86 24.97
N LEU A 15 -13.09 -17.54 24.47
CA LEU A 15 -12.63 -18.02 23.16
C LEU A 15 -12.35 -19.52 23.22
N THR A 16 -12.47 -20.19 22.09
CA THR A 16 -12.13 -21.60 21.89
C THR A 16 -11.03 -21.73 20.84
N GLU A 17 -10.42 -22.92 20.72
CA GLU A 17 -9.38 -23.13 19.71
C GLU A 17 -9.87 -22.99 18.26
N GLU A 18 -11.17 -23.10 18.03
CA GLU A 18 -11.79 -22.96 16.70
C GLU A 18 -11.91 -21.48 16.27
N ASP A 19 -12.03 -20.58 17.25
CA ASP A 19 -12.19 -19.14 17.02
C ASP A 19 -10.90 -18.50 16.49
N ILE A 20 -9.74 -19.08 16.84
CA ILE A 20 -8.40 -18.58 16.50
C ILE A 20 -7.66 -19.57 15.59
N PRO A 21 -7.47 -19.25 14.30
CA PRO A 21 -6.65 -20.08 13.41
C PRO A 21 -5.22 -20.25 13.94
N GLY A 22 -4.83 -21.51 14.19
CA GLY A 22 -3.51 -21.85 14.71
C GLY A 22 -3.43 -21.99 16.24
N ALA A 23 -4.53 -21.76 16.97
CA ALA A 23 -4.60 -22.02 18.41
C ALA A 23 -4.76 -23.51 18.76
N SER A 24 -5.22 -24.34 17.82
CA SER A 24 -5.32 -25.80 17.98
C SER A 24 -4.08 -26.54 17.46
N LEU A 25 -3.66 -27.57 18.18
CA LEU A 25 -2.63 -28.51 17.72
C LEU A 25 -3.16 -29.47 16.63
N GLN A 26 -4.48 -29.69 16.57
CA GLN A 26 -5.12 -30.62 15.62
C GLN A 26 -4.53 -32.05 15.68
N GLY A 27 -4.18 -32.50 16.89
CA GLY A 27 -3.54 -33.80 17.11
C GLY A 27 -2.07 -33.90 16.69
N ARG A 28 -1.43 -32.80 16.25
CA ARG A 28 -0.01 -32.79 15.87
C ARG A 28 0.90 -32.77 17.09
N ASN A 29 2.02 -33.48 16.98
CA ASN A 29 3.04 -33.48 18.02
C ASN A 29 3.77 -32.12 18.10
N PRO A 30 3.88 -31.46 19.28
CA PRO A 30 4.58 -30.18 19.44
C PRO A 30 6.04 -30.17 18.97
N THR A 31 6.70 -31.31 18.93
CA THR A 31 8.08 -31.43 18.44
C THR A 31 8.19 -31.29 16.91
N ALA A 32 7.11 -31.58 16.18
CA ALA A 32 7.07 -31.44 14.72
C ALA A 32 6.80 -30.00 14.26
N LEU A 33 6.24 -29.15 15.13
CA LEU A 33 5.85 -27.77 14.80
C LEU A 33 7.04 -26.82 14.66
N LYS A 34 6.85 -25.70 13.95
CA LYS A 34 7.86 -24.64 13.85
C LYS A 34 7.90 -23.78 15.11
N THR A 35 9.04 -23.12 15.35
CA THR A 35 9.24 -22.19 16.47
C THR A 35 8.14 -21.12 16.54
N ASP A 36 7.76 -20.54 15.40
CA ASP A 36 6.74 -19.49 15.35
C ASP A 36 5.33 -20.02 15.66
N GLU A 37 5.00 -21.24 15.21
CA GLU A 37 3.73 -21.91 15.52
C GLU A 37 3.62 -22.21 17.02
N LEU A 38 4.70 -22.71 17.63
CA LEU A 38 4.76 -22.97 19.06
C LEU A 38 4.63 -21.69 19.89
N ARG A 39 5.34 -20.63 19.50
CA ARG A 39 5.24 -19.32 20.16
C ARG A 39 3.83 -18.74 20.04
N PHE A 40 3.21 -18.85 18.86
CA PHE A 40 1.84 -18.38 18.65
C PHE A 40 0.85 -19.17 19.51
N TRP A 41 0.97 -20.50 19.55
CA TRP A 41 0.12 -21.35 20.38
C TRP A 41 0.19 -21.00 21.86
N LEU A 42 1.41 -20.76 22.38
CA LEU A 42 1.65 -20.32 23.76
C LEU A 42 1.07 -18.92 24.02
N LYS A 43 1.20 -18.01 23.05
CA LYS A 43 0.61 -16.66 23.13
C LYS A 43 -0.91 -16.69 23.25
N CYS A 44 -1.58 -17.64 22.56
CA CYS A 44 -3.01 -17.87 22.67
C CYS A 44 -3.43 -18.40 24.06
N ARG A 45 -2.49 -18.70 24.96
CA ARG A 45 -2.73 -19.10 26.36
C ARG A 45 -2.11 -18.13 27.38
N GLY A 46 -1.80 -16.91 26.91
CA GLY A 46 -1.22 -15.87 27.74
C GLY A 46 0.24 -16.08 28.12
N ASP A 47 0.92 -17.11 27.60
CA ASP A 47 2.34 -17.31 27.85
C ASP A 47 3.18 -16.48 26.85
N PRO A 48 3.97 -15.49 27.33
CA PRO A 48 4.82 -14.67 26.46
C PRO A 48 6.03 -15.43 25.90
N ALA A 49 6.22 -16.70 26.26
CA ALA A 49 7.36 -17.55 25.93
C ALA A 49 8.71 -16.90 26.30
N LYS A 50 8.71 -16.10 27.38
CA LYS A 50 9.87 -15.31 27.81
C LYS A 50 10.98 -16.24 28.28
N GLY A 51 12.19 -16.05 27.77
CA GLY A 51 13.37 -16.85 28.12
C GLY A 51 13.48 -18.20 27.37
N LEU A 52 12.49 -18.60 26.58
CA LEU A 52 12.56 -19.81 25.75
C LEU A 52 13.32 -19.48 24.45
N LYS A 53 14.55 -19.99 24.33
CA LYS A 53 15.44 -19.72 23.18
C LYS A 53 15.39 -20.85 22.15
N THR A 54 15.25 -22.09 22.59
CA THR A 54 15.32 -23.27 21.71
C THR A 54 13.94 -23.82 21.38
N LYS A 55 13.83 -24.49 20.22
CA LYS A 55 12.59 -25.19 19.83
C LYS A 55 12.20 -26.26 20.85
N ALA A 56 13.17 -27.01 21.38
CA ALA A 56 12.92 -28.05 22.39
C ALA A 56 12.30 -27.48 23.67
N GLN A 57 12.77 -26.32 24.13
CA GLN A 57 12.19 -25.62 25.29
C GLN A 57 10.73 -25.22 25.05
N LEU A 58 10.43 -24.68 23.85
CA LEU A 58 9.06 -24.35 23.46
C LEU A 58 8.17 -25.58 23.39
N SER A 59 8.62 -26.66 22.73
CA SER A 59 7.85 -27.92 22.63
C SER A 59 7.59 -28.53 24.01
N LYS A 60 8.58 -28.51 24.91
CA LYS A 60 8.40 -28.98 26.29
C LYS A 60 7.34 -28.17 27.03
N ARG A 61 7.40 -26.83 26.92
CA ARG A 61 6.41 -25.93 27.53
C ARG A 61 4.99 -26.20 27.02
N VAL A 62 4.83 -26.41 25.72
CA VAL A 62 3.52 -26.79 25.14
C VAL A 62 3.01 -28.10 25.73
N LEU A 63 3.87 -29.12 25.85
CA LEU A 63 3.50 -30.40 26.47
C LEU A 63 3.10 -30.24 27.95
N GLU A 64 3.78 -29.36 28.70
CA GLU A 64 3.42 -29.05 30.10
C GLU A 64 2.03 -28.41 30.21
N TYR A 65 1.68 -27.49 29.30
CA TYR A 65 0.32 -26.91 29.23
C TYR A 65 -0.75 -27.97 28.96
N VAL A 66 -0.48 -28.90 28.02
CA VAL A 66 -1.39 -30.01 27.71
C VAL A 66 -1.51 -30.97 28.89
N ALA A 67 -0.40 -31.31 29.55
CA ALA A 67 -0.41 -32.22 30.70
C ALA A 67 -1.10 -31.61 31.94
N SER A 68 -1.05 -30.29 32.09
CA SER A 68 -1.70 -29.56 33.20
C SER A 68 -3.17 -29.21 32.92
N GLY A 69 -3.68 -29.49 31.71
CA GLY A 69 -5.07 -29.20 31.33
C GLY A 69 -5.35 -27.72 31.03
N HIS A 70 -4.32 -26.88 30.97
CA HIS A 70 -4.40 -25.47 30.59
C HIS A 70 -4.38 -25.26 29.07
N ASP A 71 -4.41 -26.33 28.28
CA ASP A 71 -4.48 -26.27 26.82
C ASP A 71 -5.78 -25.63 26.33
N LYS A 72 -6.86 -25.67 27.12
CA LYS A 72 -8.18 -25.11 26.78
C LYS A 72 -8.37 -23.64 27.16
N ASP A 73 -7.44 -23.06 27.93
CA ASP A 73 -7.53 -21.67 28.40
C ASP A 73 -7.11 -20.69 27.30
N VAL A 74 -7.97 -20.53 26.30
CA VAL A 74 -7.69 -19.73 25.11
C VAL A 74 -8.00 -18.25 25.39
N VAL A 75 -6.98 -17.41 25.20
CA VAL A 75 -7.06 -15.95 25.26
C VAL A 75 -6.76 -15.35 23.89
N ASP A 76 -7.25 -14.13 23.66
CA ASP A 76 -6.98 -13.41 22.41
C ASP A 76 -5.50 -13.01 22.36
N PRO A 77 -4.69 -13.54 21.42
CA PRO A 77 -3.29 -13.21 21.32
C PRO A 77 -3.04 -11.81 20.73
N ASP A 78 -4.08 -11.13 20.23
CA ASP A 78 -3.97 -9.84 19.57
C ASP A 78 -4.33 -8.67 20.51
N LYS A 79 -3.53 -7.61 20.47
CA LYS A 79 -3.75 -6.43 21.32
C LYS A 79 -5.07 -5.71 21.01
N ASN A 80 -5.54 -5.79 19.77
CA ASN A 80 -6.78 -5.18 19.31
C ASN A 80 -7.99 -6.10 19.47
N LEU A 81 -7.82 -7.26 20.13
CA LEU A 81 -8.89 -8.22 20.46
C LEU A 81 -9.70 -8.67 19.23
N ILE A 82 -9.01 -8.94 18.13
CA ILE A 82 -9.61 -9.17 16.82
C ILE A 82 -10.51 -10.42 16.83
N TYR A 83 -10.07 -11.49 17.50
CA TYR A 83 -10.82 -12.75 17.55
C TYR A 83 -12.02 -12.62 18.48
N THR A 84 -11.87 -11.92 19.59
CA THR A 84 -12.96 -11.60 20.52
C THR A 84 -14.07 -10.80 19.80
N ARG A 85 -13.69 -9.73 19.08
CA ARG A 85 -14.63 -8.90 18.31
C ARG A 85 -15.35 -9.70 17.21
N ARG A 86 -14.64 -10.63 16.58
CA ARG A 86 -15.20 -11.51 15.55
C ARG A 86 -16.24 -12.46 16.13
N LYS A 87 -15.94 -13.11 17.26
CA LYS A 87 -16.87 -14.04 17.93
C LYS A 87 -18.14 -13.33 18.38
N ALA A 88 -18.01 -12.19 19.05
CA ALA A 88 -19.16 -11.40 19.49
C ALA A 88 -20.12 -11.04 18.33
N ARG A 89 -19.57 -10.70 17.15
CA ARG A 89 -20.36 -10.44 15.93
C ARG A 89 -21.07 -11.69 15.40
N GLN A 90 -20.39 -12.84 15.38
CA GLN A 90 -21.00 -14.09 14.91
C GLN A 90 -22.15 -14.54 15.83
N GLU A 91 -22.02 -14.32 17.13
CA GLU A 91 -23.09 -14.62 18.08
C GLU A 91 -24.27 -13.65 17.95
N GLN A 92 -24.02 -12.35 17.73
CA GLN A 92 -25.07 -11.38 17.39
C GLN A 92 -25.84 -11.80 16.12
N LEU A 93 -25.12 -12.29 15.12
CA LEU A 93 -25.69 -12.85 13.90
C LEU A 93 -26.51 -14.12 14.15
N ALA A 94 -26.05 -15.00 15.04
CA ALA A 94 -26.79 -16.21 15.40
C ALA A 94 -28.06 -15.93 16.21
N GLN A 95 -28.11 -14.79 16.91
CA GLN A 95 -29.29 -14.32 17.66
C GLN A 95 -30.30 -13.59 16.77
N SER A 96 -29.84 -12.94 15.69
CA SER A 96 -30.72 -12.42 14.66
C SER A 96 -31.10 -13.55 13.71
N ASP A 97 -32.36 -13.97 13.72
CA ASP A 97 -32.93 -15.01 12.82
C ASP A 97 -32.91 -14.63 11.31
N VAL A 98 -32.14 -13.60 10.94
CA VAL A 98 -32.00 -13.06 9.60
C VAL A 98 -30.90 -13.84 8.88
N MET A 99 -31.25 -15.01 8.37
CA MET A 99 -30.45 -15.66 7.33
C MET A 99 -30.38 -14.71 6.12
N PRO A 100 -29.19 -14.27 5.67
CA PRO A 100 -29.11 -13.48 4.45
C PRO A 100 -29.50 -14.38 3.29
N GLU A 101 -30.66 -14.14 2.68
CA GLU A 101 -31.05 -14.83 1.45
C GLU A 101 -29.90 -14.81 0.43
N GLU A 102 -29.73 -15.91 -0.29
CA GLU A 102 -28.77 -16.00 -1.39
C GLU A 102 -29.29 -15.20 -2.60
N SER A 103 -29.33 -13.88 -2.46
CA SER A 103 -29.58 -12.99 -3.58
C SER A 103 -28.34 -12.89 -4.46
N THR A 104 -28.56 -12.86 -5.78
CA THR A 104 -27.50 -12.56 -6.75
C THR A 104 -26.94 -11.16 -6.49
N VAL A 105 -25.65 -11.07 -6.18
CA VAL A 105 -24.97 -9.80 -5.86
C VAL A 105 -25.01 -8.88 -7.08
N LYS A 106 -25.60 -7.69 -6.92
CA LYS A 106 -25.66 -6.65 -7.97
C LYS A 106 -24.78 -5.46 -7.57
N PHE A 107 -23.76 -5.18 -8.36
CA PHE A 107 -22.86 -4.07 -8.07
C PHE A 107 -23.52 -2.71 -8.34
N PRO A 108 -23.31 -1.71 -7.47
CA PRO A 108 -23.86 -0.38 -7.68
C PRO A 108 -23.19 0.32 -8.87
N SER A 109 -23.99 1.08 -9.61
CA SER A 109 -23.54 1.92 -10.73
C SER A 109 -22.92 3.24 -10.24
N ALA A 110 -23.39 3.78 -9.11
CA ALA A 110 -22.94 5.03 -8.51
C ALA A 110 -22.52 4.85 -7.04
N GLY A 111 -22.00 5.91 -6.40
CA GLY A 111 -21.66 5.90 -4.96
C GLY A 111 -20.27 5.33 -4.63
N TRP A 112 -19.37 5.27 -5.61
CA TRP A 112 -17.98 4.86 -5.39
C TRP A 112 -17.19 5.98 -4.70
N SER A 113 -16.50 5.63 -3.62
CA SER A 113 -15.74 6.55 -2.77
C SER A 113 -14.48 5.85 -2.20
N THR A 114 -13.75 6.55 -1.33
CA THR A 114 -12.61 6.01 -0.58
C THR A 114 -12.93 5.68 0.88
N SER A 115 -14.18 5.90 1.32
CA SER A 115 -14.57 5.78 2.72
C SER A 115 -14.79 4.32 3.15
N LEU A 116 -14.06 3.90 4.19
CA LEU A 116 -14.12 2.58 4.81
C LEU A 116 -14.98 2.53 6.08
N GLN A 117 -15.70 3.60 6.43
CA GLN A 117 -16.45 3.67 7.69
C GLN A 117 -17.49 2.55 7.87
N ARG A 118 -18.13 2.12 6.78
CA ARG A 118 -19.10 1.02 6.78
C ARG A 118 -18.48 -0.34 6.46
N MET A 119 -17.16 -0.42 6.32
CA MET A 119 -16.48 -1.66 5.97
C MET A 119 -16.63 -2.68 7.12
N PRO A 120 -17.12 -3.91 6.83
CA PRO A 120 -17.15 -4.96 7.84
C PRO A 120 -15.74 -5.38 8.23
N LEU A 121 -15.57 -5.89 9.45
CA LEU A 121 -14.29 -6.46 9.88
C LEU A 121 -13.96 -7.65 8.97
N PHE A 122 -12.81 -7.57 8.30
CA PHE A 122 -12.35 -8.59 7.37
C PHE A 122 -10.96 -9.05 7.80
N THR A 123 -10.86 -10.25 8.37
CA THR A 123 -9.62 -10.80 8.92
C THR A 123 -9.11 -11.96 8.07
N ARG A 124 -7.98 -12.54 8.50
CA ARG A 124 -7.43 -13.73 7.86
C ARG A 124 -8.44 -14.88 7.81
N ALA A 125 -9.33 -14.96 8.79
CA ALA A 125 -10.27 -16.06 8.88
C ALA A 125 -11.41 -15.97 7.85
N GLU A 126 -11.94 -14.79 7.53
CA GLU A 126 -12.89 -14.59 6.42
C GLU A 126 -12.24 -14.92 5.08
N MET A 127 -10.97 -14.54 4.92
CA MET A 127 -10.18 -14.90 3.74
C MET A 127 -10.01 -16.41 3.62
N ASP A 128 -9.60 -17.09 4.70
CA ASP A 128 -9.42 -18.55 4.70
C ASP A 128 -10.74 -19.30 4.46
N LEU A 129 -11.87 -18.77 4.95
CA LEU A 129 -13.22 -19.30 4.66
C LEU A 129 -13.57 -19.16 3.17
N HIS A 130 -13.23 -18.03 2.54
CA HIS A 130 -13.43 -17.87 1.09
C HIS A 130 -12.59 -18.87 0.29
N ILE A 131 -11.33 -19.05 0.72
CA ILE A 131 -10.39 -19.97 0.10
C ILE A 131 -10.90 -21.42 0.19
N SER A 132 -11.41 -21.86 1.35
CA SER A 132 -11.92 -23.23 1.52
C SER A 132 -13.15 -23.49 0.64
N LYS A 133 -14.03 -22.51 0.48
CA LYS A 133 -15.21 -22.58 -0.41
C LYS A 133 -14.84 -22.59 -1.90
N SER A 134 -13.66 -22.10 -2.27
CA SER A 134 -13.23 -22.02 -3.67
C SER A 134 -12.82 -23.39 -4.28
N GLY A 135 -12.98 -24.50 -3.55
CA GLY A 135 -12.62 -25.86 -3.98
C GLY A 135 -11.11 -26.12 -4.10
N LYS A 136 -10.28 -25.07 -4.05
CA LYS A 136 -8.82 -25.13 -3.97
C LYS A 136 -8.41 -25.19 -2.51
N ASN A 137 -8.75 -26.30 -1.86
CA ASN A 137 -8.37 -26.52 -0.47
C ASN A 137 -6.84 -26.59 -0.39
N PHE A 138 -6.22 -25.66 0.36
CA PHE A 138 -4.84 -25.85 0.75
C PHE A 138 -4.85 -26.99 1.75
N ASP A 139 -4.56 -28.19 1.26
CA ASP A 139 -4.50 -29.40 2.06
C ASP A 139 -3.50 -29.15 3.21
N ARG A 140 -4.03 -28.82 4.40
CA ARG A 140 -3.23 -28.58 5.62
C ARG A 140 -2.41 -29.82 5.99
N ASN A 141 -2.81 -31.00 5.47
CA ASN A 141 -2.14 -32.27 5.65
C ASN A 141 -1.00 -32.53 4.65
N LYS A 142 -0.92 -31.81 3.52
CA LYS A 142 0.24 -31.88 2.62
C LYS A 142 1.39 -31.05 3.16
N GLN A 143 2.08 -31.62 4.14
CA GLN A 143 3.50 -31.56 4.53
C GLN A 143 4.45 -30.49 3.97
N ASN A 144 4.00 -29.28 3.66
CA ASN A 144 4.86 -28.18 3.31
C ASN A 144 4.45 -26.99 4.17
N HIS A 145 5.16 -26.80 5.28
CA HIS A 145 5.06 -25.60 6.15
C HIS A 145 5.51 -24.30 5.43
N ALA A 146 5.46 -24.27 4.09
CA ALA A 146 5.76 -23.12 3.27
C ALA A 146 4.46 -22.38 2.98
N VAL A 147 4.50 -21.04 3.07
CA VAL A 147 3.40 -20.20 2.61
C VAL A 147 3.06 -20.57 1.17
N PRO A 148 1.78 -20.85 0.83
CA PRO A 148 1.40 -21.24 -0.51
C PRO A 148 1.91 -20.26 -1.56
N THR A 149 2.32 -20.78 -2.72
CA THR A 149 2.88 -19.95 -3.80
C THR A 149 1.94 -18.83 -4.22
N SER A 150 0.62 -19.08 -4.19
CA SER A 150 -0.41 -18.07 -4.46
C SER A 150 -0.40 -16.93 -3.43
N MET A 151 -0.31 -17.25 -2.14
CA MET A 151 -0.19 -16.27 -1.05
C MET A 151 1.10 -15.44 -1.17
N LYS A 152 2.23 -16.07 -1.54
CA LYS A 152 3.48 -15.34 -1.79
C LYS A 152 3.35 -14.37 -2.97
N LYS A 153 2.72 -14.80 -4.07
CA LYS A 153 2.47 -13.94 -5.25
C LYS A 153 1.49 -12.80 -4.93
N ALA A 154 0.42 -13.08 -4.20
CA ALA A 154 -0.54 -12.08 -3.74
C ALA A 154 0.14 -11.00 -2.88
N LYS A 155 1.00 -11.41 -1.93
CA LYS A 155 1.79 -10.48 -1.13
C LYS A 155 2.69 -9.59 -1.99
N ARG A 156 3.35 -10.14 -3.00
CA ARG A 156 4.16 -9.35 -3.94
C ARG A 156 3.34 -8.30 -4.69
N PHE A 157 2.11 -8.63 -5.11
CA PHE A 157 1.24 -7.65 -5.75
C PHE A 157 0.91 -6.45 -4.85
N LEU A 158 0.83 -6.67 -3.54
CA LEU A 158 0.66 -5.60 -2.56
C LEU A 158 1.92 -4.82 -2.29
N ASP A 159 3.02 -5.53 -2.03
CA ASP A 159 4.31 -4.92 -1.67
C ASP A 159 4.90 -4.11 -2.84
N ASP A 160 4.59 -4.50 -4.08
CA ASP A 160 5.01 -3.79 -5.30
C ASP A 160 3.96 -2.77 -5.79
N GLU A 161 2.89 -2.51 -5.01
CA GLU A 161 1.82 -1.55 -5.32
C GLU A 161 1.13 -1.72 -6.68
N TYR A 162 0.92 -2.96 -7.13
CA TYR A 162 0.24 -3.22 -8.39
C TYR A 162 -1.29 -3.02 -8.33
N LEU A 163 -1.86 -2.87 -7.14
CA LEU A 163 -3.26 -2.48 -6.95
C LEU A 163 -3.40 -0.96 -7.08
N LYS A 164 -4.17 -0.50 -8.06
CA LYS A 164 -4.46 0.91 -8.30
C LYS A 164 -5.97 1.14 -8.40
N ASP A 165 -6.37 2.39 -8.23
CA ASP A 165 -7.76 2.86 -8.32
C ASP A 165 -8.71 2.05 -7.43
N LEU A 166 -8.25 1.73 -6.21
CA LEU A 166 -9.07 1.05 -5.23
C LEU A 166 -10.16 2.01 -4.76
N THR A 167 -11.40 1.61 -4.99
CA THR A 167 -12.61 2.35 -4.61
C THR A 167 -13.59 1.39 -3.94
N CYS A 168 -14.46 1.95 -3.12
CA CYS A 168 -15.44 1.19 -2.36
C CYS A 168 -16.82 1.87 -2.40
N ALA A 169 -17.85 1.07 -2.20
CA ALA A 169 -19.23 1.50 -2.09
C ALA A 169 -19.95 0.60 -1.09
N SER A 170 -21.05 1.05 -0.52
CA SER A 170 -21.85 0.25 0.41
C SER A 170 -23.32 0.44 0.13
N ASP A 171 -24.10 -0.63 0.21
CA ASP A 171 -25.56 -0.59 0.29
C ASP A 171 -26.02 -1.18 1.63
N ASP A 172 -27.28 -1.59 1.74
CA ASP A 172 -27.86 -2.12 2.98
C ASP A 172 -27.40 -3.55 3.30
N GLN A 173 -26.97 -4.32 2.30
CA GLN A 173 -26.65 -5.75 2.45
C GLN A 173 -25.14 -6.04 2.32
N TYR A 174 -24.44 -5.28 1.49
CA TYR A 174 -23.09 -5.56 1.04
C TYR A 174 -22.20 -4.32 1.05
N PHE A 175 -20.91 -4.60 1.20
CA PHE A 175 -19.82 -3.66 1.02
C PHE A 175 -18.99 -4.08 -0.18
N TYR A 176 -18.83 -3.19 -1.15
CA TYR A 176 -18.24 -3.46 -2.44
C TYR A 176 -16.86 -2.82 -2.58
N PHE A 177 -15.97 -3.52 -3.29
CA PHE A 177 -14.68 -3.03 -3.73
C PHE A 177 -14.53 -3.19 -5.24
N LYS A 178 -13.93 -2.18 -5.86
CA LYS A 178 -13.44 -2.21 -7.25
C LYS A 178 -12.02 -1.71 -7.27
N CYS A 179 -11.15 -2.39 -8.02
CA CYS A 179 -9.81 -1.91 -8.28
C CYS A 179 -9.25 -2.47 -9.58
N LEU A 180 -8.10 -1.93 -9.97
CA LEU A 180 -7.28 -2.43 -11.05
C LEU A 180 -6.05 -3.12 -10.48
N CYS A 181 -5.69 -4.28 -11.02
CA CYS A 181 -4.43 -4.95 -10.72
C CYS A 181 -3.61 -5.09 -11.99
N TYR A 182 -2.41 -4.53 -11.97
CA TYR A 182 -1.46 -4.67 -13.05
C TYR A 182 -0.64 -5.96 -12.88
N HIS A 183 -0.47 -6.71 -13.97
CA HIS A 183 0.39 -7.90 -13.96
C HIS A 183 1.88 -7.53 -13.92
N SER A 184 2.22 -6.39 -14.50
CA SER A 184 3.57 -5.84 -14.59
C SER A 184 3.52 -4.32 -14.74
N PHE A 185 4.67 -3.64 -14.60
CA PHE A 185 4.78 -2.19 -14.87
C PHE A 185 4.82 -1.83 -16.37
N LYS A 186 4.67 -2.82 -17.27
CA LYS A 186 4.63 -2.56 -18.71
C LYS A 186 3.41 -1.73 -19.07
N LYS A 187 3.56 -0.78 -19.99
CA LYS A 187 2.49 0.13 -20.44
C LYS A 187 1.47 -0.54 -21.37
N ASN A 188 1.89 -1.57 -22.10
CA ASN A 188 1.10 -2.18 -23.18
C ASN A 188 0.16 -3.30 -22.68
N GLU A 189 0.27 -3.71 -21.42
CA GLU A 189 -0.58 -4.75 -20.85
C GLU A 189 -1.79 -4.11 -20.14
N PRO A 190 -3.04 -4.48 -20.48
CA PRO A 190 -4.21 -3.94 -19.79
C PRO A 190 -4.26 -4.43 -18.34
N ALA A 191 -4.76 -3.59 -17.43
CA ALA A 191 -4.98 -4.00 -16.06
C ALA A 191 -6.10 -5.05 -15.96
N HIS A 192 -5.96 -5.98 -15.03
CA HIS A 192 -7.09 -6.80 -14.64
C HIS A 192 -8.05 -5.97 -13.79
N LYS A 193 -9.35 -6.05 -14.10
CA LYS A 193 -10.41 -5.42 -13.30
C LYS A 193 -10.83 -6.40 -12.23
N LEU A 194 -10.91 -5.94 -10.99
CA LEU A 194 -11.31 -6.75 -9.84
C LEU A 194 -12.56 -6.18 -9.20
N GLN A 195 -13.38 -7.09 -8.71
CA GLN A 195 -14.60 -6.79 -7.98
C GLN A 195 -14.70 -7.74 -6.79
N VAL A 196 -14.98 -7.21 -5.61
CA VAL A 196 -15.21 -8.01 -4.39
C VAL A 196 -16.43 -7.44 -3.68
N ALA A 197 -17.31 -8.31 -3.18
CA ALA A 197 -18.44 -7.94 -2.35
C ALA A 197 -18.40 -8.73 -1.05
N LEU A 198 -18.42 -7.99 0.07
CA LEU A 198 -18.49 -8.53 1.43
C LEU A 198 -19.91 -8.35 1.95
N CYS A 199 -20.40 -9.30 2.73
CA CYS A 199 -21.61 -9.09 3.52
C CYS A 199 -21.35 -8.04 4.62
N LEU A 200 -22.20 -7.02 4.70
CA LEU A 200 -22.02 -5.90 5.63
C LEU A 200 -22.08 -6.35 7.10
N VAL A 201 -22.88 -7.37 7.40
CA VAL A 201 -23.04 -7.89 8.76
C VAL A 201 -21.95 -8.92 9.08
N SER A 202 -21.85 -9.99 8.27
CA SER A 202 -20.96 -11.13 8.56
C SER A 202 -19.50 -10.95 8.11
N GLY A 203 -19.21 -10.00 7.23
CA GLY A 203 -17.87 -9.83 6.63
C GLY A 203 -17.45 -10.93 5.65
N VAL A 204 -18.30 -11.96 5.43
CA VAL A 204 -18.02 -13.05 4.51
C VAL A 204 -18.02 -12.56 3.07
N VAL A 205 -17.07 -13.05 2.28
CA VAL A 205 -17.03 -12.79 0.83
C VAL A 205 -18.22 -13.48 0.16
N LYS A 206 -19.11 -12.70 -0.43
CA LYS A 206 -20.29 -13.20 -1.15
C LYS A 206 -20.03 -13.27 -2.65
N TYR A 207 -19.19 -12.38 -3.16
CA TYR A 207 -18.77 -12.39 -4.55
C TYR A 207 -17.33 -11.90 -4.69
N ALA A 208 -16.58 -12.54 -5.57
CA ALA A 208 -15.27 -12.05 -6.00
C ALA A 208 -15.06 -12.40 -7.48
N SER A 209 -14.52 -11.47 -8.25
CA SER A 209 -14.16 -11.72 -9.64
C SER A 209 -12.92 -10.94 -10.05
N CYS A 210 -12.21 -11.47 -11.04
CA CYS A 210 -11.10 -10.82 -11.68
C CYS A 210 -11.07 -11.20 -13.16
N THR A 211 -10.74 -10.25 -14.04
CA THR A 211 -10.69 -10.49 -15.50
C THR A 211 -9.52 -11.35 -15.97
N CYS A 212 -8.66 -11.84 -15.06
CA CYS A 212 -7.61 -12.80 -15.43
C CYS A 212 -8.19 -14.21 -15.69
N VAL A 213 -7.42 -15.06 -16.36
CA VAL A 213 -7.84 -16.43 -16.74
C VAL A 213 -8.36 -17.25 -15.55
N ALA A 214 -7.74 -17.11 -14.37
CA ALA A 214 -8.14 -17.82 -13.16
C ALA A 214 -9.19 -17.09 -12.31
N GLY A 215 -9.61 -15.89 -12.71
CA GLY A 215 -10.35 -14.96 -11.86
C GLY A 215 -11.87 -15.09 -11.90
N SER A 216 -12.42 -15.84 -12.85
CA SER A 216 -13.87 -16.09 -12.98
C SER A 216 -14.44 -16.88 -11.79
N VAL A 217 -13.64 -17.76 -11.19
CA VAL A 217 -14.00 -18.56 -10.01
C VAL A 217 -13.83 -17.82 -8.69
N GLY A 218 -13.52 -16.51 -8.72
CA GLY A 218 -13.31 -15.71 -7.52
C GLY A 218 -12.05 -16.06 -6.72
N PHE A 219 -11.14 -16.85 -7.29
CA PHE A 219 -9.87 -17.21 -6.67
C PHE A 219 -8.71 -17.08 -7.65
N CYS A 220 -7.94 -16.01 -7.51
CA CYS A 220 -6.66 -15.81 -8.19
C CYS A 220 -5.70 -15.02 -7.29
N ASN A 221 -4.43 -14.92 -7.68
CA ASN A 221 -3.43 -14.16 -6.90
C ASN A 221 -3.80 -12.68 -6.78
N HIS A 222 -4.50 -12.10 -7.76
CA HIS A 222 -4.95 -10.71 -7.73
C HIS A 222 -6.08 -10.50 -6.72
N VAL A 223 -7.07 -11.41 -6.68
CA VAL A 223 -8.17 -11.36 -5.69
C VAL A 223 -7.63 -11.54 -4.28
N LEU A 224 -6.69 -12.47 -4.09
CA LEU A 224 -6.01 -12.66 -2.80
C LEU A 224 -5.24 -11.40 -2.37
N ALA A 225 -4.61 -10.69 -3.32
CA ALA A 225 -3.93 -9.43 -3.01
C ALA A 225 -4.92 -8.40 -2.46
N VAL A 226 -6.08 -8.22 -3.11
CA VAL A 226 -7.14 -7.34 -2.60
C VAL A 226 -7.57 -7.76 -1.20
N MET A 227 -7.89 -9.02 -0.98
CA MET A 227 -8.29 -9.54 0.34
C MET A 227 -7.22 -9.30 1.41
N MET A 228 -5.94 -9.45 1.07
CA MET A 228 -4.85 -9.13 2.00
C MET A 228 -4.77 -7.63 2.33
N LYS A 229 -5.10 -6.72 1.39
CA LYS A 229 -5.23 -5.28 1.68
C LYS A 229 -6.43 -5.00 2.58
N LEU A 230 -7.56 -5.68 2.36
CA LEU A 230 -8.74 -5.57 3.23
C LEU A 230 -8.44 -6.01 4.67
N CYS A 231 -7.66 -7.07 4.85
CA CYS A 231 -7.16 -7.44 6.17
C CYS A 231 -6.35 -6.33 6.82
N LYS A 232 -5.48 -5.66 6.05
CA LYS A 232 -4.74 -4.50 6.58
C LYS A 232 -5.71 -3.40 7.02
N PHE A 233 -6.69 -3.00 6.20
CA PHE A 233 -7.64 -1.95 6.62
C PHE A 233 -8.34 -2.27 7.94
N SER A 234 -8.75 -3.53 8.14
CA SER A 234 -9.38 -3.97 9.40
C SER A 234 -8.39 -3.98 10.58
N LEU A 235 -7.16 -4.43 10.36
CA LEU A 235 -6.12 -4.51 11.39
C LEU A 235 -5.74 -3.13 11.93
N TYR A 236 -5.67 -2.13 11.04
CA TYR A 236 -5.27 -0.77 11.37
C TYR A 236 -6.45 0.18 11.60
N CYS A 237 -7.68 -0.35 11.62
CA CYS A 237 -8.91 0.43 11.81
C CYS A 237 -9.02 1.66 10.88
N CYS A 238 -8.63 1.48 9.60
CA CYS A 238 -8.62 2.57 8.62
C CYS A 238 -10.04 3.08 8.35
N GLN A 239 -10.17 4.40 8.22
CA GLN A 239 -11.43 5.07 7.87
C GLN A 239 -11.48 5.46 6.40
N ASP A 240 -10.33 5.59 5.76
CA ASP A 240 -10.19 5.85 4.33
C ASP A 240 -9.15 4.90 3.70
N ILE A 241 -9.32 4.59 2.42
CA ILE A 241 -8.37 3.78 1.64
C ILE A 241 -6.96 4.36 1.67
N LYS A 242 -6.84 5.70 1.73
CA LYS A 242 -5.58 6.43 1.72
C LYS A 242 -4.79 6.33 3.02
N ASP A 243 -5.41 5.91 4.11
CA ASP A 243 -4.74 5.77 5.42
C ASP A 243 -3.54 4.80 5.38
N LEU A 244 -3.49 3.92 4.37
CA LEU A 244 -2.41 2.95 4.15
C LEU A 244 -1.54 3.24 2.91
N GLU A 245 -1.51 4.49 2.43
CA GLU A 245 -0.66 4.91 1.30
C GLU A 245 0.75 5.35 1.73
N ASN A 246 0.97 5.65 3.02
CA ASN A 246 2.29 6.04 3.53
C ASN A 246 3.03 4.83 4.13
N GLU A 247 4.16 4.46 3.50
CA GLU A 247 5.04 3.31 3.82
C GLU A 247 5.61 3.29 5.25
N SER A 248 5.53 4.38 6.02
CA SER A 248 6.13 4.51 7.35
C SER A 248 5.47 3.64 8.43
N ASP A 249 4.18 3.34 8.29
CA ASP A 249 3.40 2.79 9.40
C ASP A 249 3.28 1.26 9.37
N MET A 250 3.80 0.61 8.32
CA MET A 250 3.37 -0.74 7.91
C MET A 250 4.49 -1.75 7.68
N THR A 251 5.75 -1.32 7.63
CA THR A 251 6.85 -2.21 7.27
C THR A 251 8.10 -1.88 8.08
N GLN A 252 8.66 -2.91 8.72
CA GLN A 252 9.99 -2.84 9.32
C GLN A 252 10.96 -2.26 8.28
N ALA A 253 11.75 -1.24 8.66
CA ALA A 253 12.66 -0.53 7.77
C ALA A 253 13.48 -1.54 6.95
N LYS A 254 13.10 -1.67 5.68
CA LYS A 254 13.73 -2.58 4.74
C LYS A 254 15.11 -2.04 4.42
N ALA A 255 16.12 -2.91 4.38
CA ALA A 255 17.45 -2.52 3.92
C ALA A 255 17.36 -1.90 2.51
N CYS A 256 18.19 -0.91 2.21
CA CYS A 256 18.16 -0.15 0.95
C CYS A 256 18.26 -1.02 -0.32
N THR A 257 18.80 -2.23 -0.19
CA THR A 257 18.93 -3.23 -1.27
C THR A 257 17.75 -4.19 -1.40
N SER A 258 16.84 -4.22 -0.41
CA SER A 258 15.67 -5.11 -0.39
C SER A 258 14.43 -4.49 -1.06
N SER A 259 14.44 -3.17 -1.23
CA SER A 259 13.48 -2.46 -2.07
C SER A 259 13.91 -2.55 -3.53
N LEU A 260 12.95 -2.72 -4.45
CA LEU A 260 13.23 -2.63 -5.88
C LEU A 260 13.87 -1.27 -6.20
N GLN A 261 14.87 -1.24 -7.08
CA GLN A 261 15.49 0.01 -7.55
C GLN A 261 14.41 1.01 -8.01
N LEU A 262 14.25 2.12 -7.29
CA LEU A 262 13.20 3.12 -7.57
C LEU A 262 13.60 4.10 -8.69
N TRP A 263 14.90 4.32 -8.89
CA TRP A 263 15.48 5.28 -9.84
C TRP A 263 15.13 4.99 -11.31
N HIS A 264 14.82 3.73 -11.63
CA HIS A 264 14.44 3.27 -12.97
C HIS A 264 12.95 2.93 -13.11
N LYS A 265 12.11 3.20 -12.10
CA LYS A 265 10.67 3.00 -12.19
C LYS A 265 10.00 4.31 -12.61
N PRO A 266 9.76 4.55 -13.92
CA PRO A 266 8.76 5.54 -14.26
C PRO A 266 7.43 5.05 -13.67
N VAL A 267 6.80 5.89 -12.83
CA VAL A 267 5.39 5.69 -12.48
C VAL A 267 4.62 5.56 -13.80
N ARG A 268 3.70 4.60 -13.88
CA ARG A 268 3.03 4.23 -15.14
C ARG A 268 2.29 5.43 -15.71
N GLY A 269 2.91 6.14 -16.66
CA GLY A 269 2.33 7.34 -17.29
C GLY A 269 3.19 8.59 -17.11
N ASP A 270 3.95 8.67 -16.01
CA ASP A 270 4.95 9.71 -15.81
C ASP A 270 6.13 9.42 -16.71
N LYS A 271 6.18 10.15 -17.83
CA LYS A 271 7.42 10.31 -18.56
C LYS A 271 8.32 11.13 -17.64
N ILE A 272 9.52 10.62 -17.35
CA ILE A 272 10.61 11.50 -16.92
C ILE A 272 10.70 12.56 -18.01
N LYS A 273 10.16 13.75 -17.72
CA LYS A 273 10.24 14.86 -18.65
C LYS A 273 11.70 15.31 -18.60
N PRO A 274 12.34 15.57 -19.75
CA PRO A 274 13.65 16.17 -19.72
C PRO A 274 13.52 17.50 -18.99
N GLN A 275 14.11 17.57 -17.79
CA GLN A 275 14.23 18.81 -17.04
C GLN A 275 15.62 19.40 -17.29
N PRO A 276 15.72 20.73 -17.41
CA PRO A 276 16.96 21.46 -17.25
C PRO A 276 17.82 20.92 -16.11
N VAL A 277 19.09 20.63 -16.36
CA VAL A 277 20.04 20.30 -15.28
C VAL A 277 20.15 21.42 -14.24
N MET A 278 19.86 22.66 -14.64
CA MET A 278 19.81 23.85 -13.79
C MET A 278 18.65 23.88 -12.80
N GLU A 279 17.56 23.18 -13.11
CA GLU A 279 16.38 23.05 -12.23
C GLU A 279 16.47 21.81 -11.33
N LEU A 280 17.52 20.99 -11.50
CA LEU A 280 17.75 19.80 -10.70
C LEU A 280 18.59 20.15 -9.46
N GLU A 281 18.10 19.70 -8.30
CA GLU A 281 18.84 19.71 -7.04
C GLU A 281 19.16 18.27 -6.65
N VAL A 282 20.45 17.93 -6.63
CA VAL A 282 20.92 16.59 -6.25
C VAL A 282 21.17 16.57 -4.75
N LYS A 283 20.34 15.81 -4.03
CA LYS A 283 20.50 15.60 -2.59
C LYS A 283 21.14 14.24 -2.32
N LYS A 284 21.97 14.16 -1.27
CA LYS A 284 22.48 12.89 -0.77
C LYS A 284 21.29 12.03 -0.30
N SER A 285 21.26 10.76 -0.65
CA SER A 285 20.27 9.82 -0.11
C SER A 285 20.45 9.74 1.40
N ASN A 286 19.43 10.15 2.15
CA ASN A 286 19.51 10.32 3.58
C ASN A 286 19.68 8.95 4.27
N ILE A 287 20.82 8.75 4.92
CA ILE A 287 21.05 7.67 5.89
C ILE A 287 21.29 8.42 7.21
N ASP A 288 20.22 8.54 7.99
CA ASP A 288 20.24 8.86 9.42
C ASP A 288 20.84 10.21 9.88
N THR A 289 20.61 11.32 9.18
CA THR A 289 20.85 12.66 9.78
C THR A 289 19.71 13.65 9.54
N GLU A 290 19.47 14.50 10.54
CA GLU A 290 18.48 15.57 10.54
C GLU A 290 18.44 16.31 9.20
N TYR A 291 17.25 16.38 8.61
CA TYR A 291 17.00 16.96 7.31
C TYR A 291 17.47 18.42 7.28
N ASN A 292 18.57 18.70 6.59
CA ASN A 292 18.99 20.06 6.28
C ASN A 292 18.46 20.46 4.89
N PRO A 293 17.49 21.39 4.80
CA PRO A 293 16.86 21.80 3.55
C PRO A 293 17.85 22.33 2.50
N ASP A 294 18.99 22.88 2.95
CA ASP A 294 19.97 23.61 2.12
C ASP A 294 21.16 22.74 1.66
N SER A 295 21.13 21.43 1.91
CA SER A 295 22.27 20.52 1.65
C SER A 295 22.36 19.94 0.22
N GLY A 296 21.58 20.45 -0.72
CA GLY A 296 21.57 19.98 -2.11
C GLY A 296 22.65 20.60 -3.00
N VAL A 297 23.20 19.80 -3.92
CA VAL A 297 24.09 20.27 -4.99
C VAL A 297 23.23 20.68 -6.19
N ARG A 298 23.35 21.95 -6.61
CA ARG A 298 22.69 22.48 -7.81
C ARG A 298 23.71 22.65 -8.94
N CYS A 299 23.25 22.59 -10.19
CA CYS A 299 24.11 22.94 -11.32
C CYS A 299 24.49 24.43 -11.24
N LEU A 300 25.77 24.74 -11.41
CA LEU A 300 26.31 26.10 -11.40
C LEU A 300 26.47 26.69 -12.80
N LEU A 301 26.12 25.94 -13.85
CA LEU A 301 26.23 26.40 -15.23
C LEU A 301 25.29 27.59 -15.46
N TYR A 302 25.58 28.40 -16.46
CA TYR A 302 24.69 29.51 -16.81
C TYR A 302 23.40 28.98 -17.48
N GLU A 303 22.22 29.37 -17.00
CA GLU A 303 20.93 28.98 -17.61
C GLU A 303 20.61 29.88 -18.81
N ALA A 304 21.04 29.44 -19.99
CA ALA A 304 20.85 30.15 -21.25
C ALA A 304 19.40 30.15 -21.78
N ARG A 305 18.46 29.40 -21.16
CA ARG A 305 17.04 29.36 -21.58
C ARG A 305 16.13 30.27 -20.76
N LYS A 306 16.66 31.06 -19.82
CA LYS A 306 15.82 31.97 -19.02
C LYS A 306 14.89 32.77 -19.93
N ASN A 307 13.60 32.74 -19.58
CA ASN A 307 12.50 33.32 -20.34
C ASN A 307 12.85 34.72 -20.88
N LEU A 308 12.95 34.82 -22.21
CA LEU A 308 13.12 36.09 -22.95
C LEU A 308 12.08 37.16 -22.56
N GLY A 309 10.95 36.76 -21.98
CA GLY A 309 9.89 37.67 -21.53
C GLY A 309 10.28 38.58 -20.35
N THR A 310 11.15 38.13 -19.44
CA THR A 310 11.60 38.97 -18.30
C THR A 310 12.77 39.89 -18.70
N GLN A 311 13.52 39.51 -19.74
CA GLN A 311 14.70 40.24 -20.19
C GLN A 311 14.36 41.57 -20.89
N ALA A 312 13.25 41.63 -21.62
CA ALA A 312 12.91 42.82 -22.41
C ALA A 312 12.64 44.06 -21.54
N SER A 313 11.99 43.90 -20.38
CA SER A 313 11.75 45.00 -19.43
C SER A 313 13.04 45.47 -18.77
N ASP A 314 13.92 44.54 -18.41
CA ASP A 314 15.19 44.84 -17.75
C ASP A 314 16.20 45.48 -18.72
N GLU A 315 16.20 45.03 -19.99
CA GLU A 315 16.98 45.63 -21.07
C GLU A 315 16.51 47.04 -21.42
N ALA A 316 15.18 47.27 -21.44
CA ALA A 316 14.61 48.61 -21.62
C ALA A 316 14.96 49.53 -20.44
N LEU A 317 14.90 49.03 -19.21
CA LEU A 317 15.29 49.78 -18.01
C LEU A 317 16.78 50.15 -18.04
N LEU A 318 17.65 49.21 -18.40
CA LEU A 318 19.08 49.44 -18.53
C LEU A 318 19.40 50.46 -19.63
N LYS A 319 18.73 50.35 -20.78
CA LYS A 319 18.88 51.30 -21.88
C LYS A 319 18.51 52.73 -21.46
N ASN A 320 17.38 52.90 -20.78
CA ASN A 320 16.95 54.21 -20.28
C ASN A 320 17.96 54.81 -19.30
N LYS A 321 18.47 54.01 -18.35
CA LYS A 321 19.52 54.46 -17.41
C LYS A 321 20.81 54.87 -18.13
N LEU A 322 21.23 54.13 -19.15
CA LEU A 322 22.43 54.46 -19.92
C LEU A 322 22.26 55.76 -20.72
N GLN A 323 21.04 56.02 -21.24
CA GLN A 323 20.73 57.26 -21.95
C GLN A 323 20.67 58.48 -21.01
N GLU A 324 20.17 58.31 -19.79
CA GLU A 324 20.19 59.36 -18.76
C GLU A 324 21.62 59.77 -18.38
N ILE A 325 22.55 58.80 -18.29
CA ILE A 325 23.95 59.07 -17.98
C ILE A 325 24.65 59.75 -19.16
N ASN A 326 24.47 59.22 -20.37
CA ASN A 326 25.00 59.85 -21.58
C ASN A 326 24.17 59.44 -22.82
N PRO A 327 23.47 60.38 -23.46
CA PRO A 327 22.64 60.06 -24.62
C PRO A 327 23.44 59.61 -25.86
N LYS A 328 24.76 59.82 -25.88
CA LYS A 328 25.67 59.37 -26.94
C LYS A 328 26.38 58.05 -26.62
N PHE A 329 26.00 57.36 -25.54
CA PHE A 329 26.63 56.09 -25.18
C PHE A 329 26.34 55.05 -26.25
N ALA A 330 27.38 54.56 -26.95
CA ALA A 330 27.25 53.66 -28.09
C ALA A 330 26.42 52.41 -27.77
N LEU A 331 26.61 51.86 -26.56
CA LEU A 331 25.86 50.71 -26.06
C LEU A 331 24.34 50.97 -26.03
N SER A 332 23.89 52.16 -25.62
CA SER A 332 22.47 52.51 -25.59
C SER A 332 21.84 52.64 -26.98
N GLN A 333 22.66 52.93 -28.00
CA GLN A 333 22.22 53.06 -29.39
C GLN A 333 22.17 51.70 -30.10
N ILE A 334 23.02 50.75 -29.69
CA ILE A 334 23.09 49.41 -30.28
C ILE A 334 22.09 48.44 -29.63
N MET A 335 21.68 48.67 -28.37
CA MET A 335 20.64 47.90 -27.70
C MET A 335 19.28 48.13 -28.39
N SER A 336 18.92 47.20 -29.29
CA SER A 336 17.65 47.21 -30.01
C SER A 336 16.64 46.32 -29.28
N THR A 337 15.49 46.86 -28.89
CA THR A 337 14.45 46.18 -28.08
C THR A 337 13.61 45.17 -28.88
N GLY A 338 14.18 44.54 -29.90
CA GLY A 338 13.45 43.58 -30.72
C GLY A 338 14.25 43.09 -31.91
N GLY A 339 14.94 41.95 -31.75
CA GLY A 339 15.44 41.18 -32.88
C GLY A 339 14.28 40.53 -33.60
N THR A 340 13.69 41.20 -34.59
CA THR A 340 12.56 40.68 -35.40
C THR A 340 12.97 39.58 -36.38
N ASN A 341 14.27 39.37 -36.60
CA ASN A 341 14.78 38.29 -37.46
C ASN A 341 15.27 37.10 -36.62
N LEU A 342 14.33 36.26 -36.20
CA LEU A 342 14.62 34.96 -35.62
C LEU A 342 14.78 33.92 -36.73
N GLN A 343 15.94 33.29 -36.81
CA GLN A 343 16.19 32.15 -37.69
C GLN A 343 15.82 30.83 -37.02
N GLU A 344 15.29 29.91 -37.81
CA GLU A 344 14.90 28.59 -37.33
C GLU A 344 16.14 27.70 -37.19
N THR A 345 16.33 27.12 -36.00
CA THR A 345 17.46 26.19 -35.73
C THR A 345 16.92 24.85 -35.23
N LYS A 346 17.78 23.81 -35.25
CA LYS A 346 17.45 22.48 -34.70
C LYS A 346 17.03 22.46 -33.21
N PHE A 347 17.13 23.60 -32.52
CA PHE A 347 16.74 23.79 -31.11
C PHE A 347 15.69 24.89 -30.92
N GLY A 348 15.02 25.33 -31.99
CA GLY A 348 14.04 26.42 -31.96
C GLY A 348 14.55 27.72 -32.62
N LYS A 349 13.69 28.75 -32.62
CA LYS A 349 13.94 30.05 -33.25
C LYS A 349 14.93 30.88 -32.43
N CYS A 350 15.98 31.42 -33.06
CA CYS A 350 17.06 32.15 -32.39
C CYS A 350 17.48 33.38 -33.23
N PRO A 351 17.91 34.51 -32.62
CA PRO A 351 18.31 35.70 -33.37
C PRO A 351 19.51 35.47 -34.29
N SER A 352 19.48 36.06 -35.49
CA SER A 352 20.60 36.00 -36.44
C SER A 352 21.91 36.52 -35.83
N GLY A 353 22.98 35.72 -35.87
CA GLY A 353 24.30 36.08 -35.33
C GLY A 353 24.64 35.49 -33.95
N SER A 354 23.72 34.75 -33.31
CA SER A 354 24.02 34.02 -32.08
C SER A 354 24.98 32.85 -32.36
N CYS A 355 26.25 32.96 -31.97
CA CYS A 355 27.22 31.87 -32.03
C CYS A 355 26.94 30.83 -30.94
N LYS A 356 26.50 29.62 -31.35
CA LYS A 356 26.43 28.47 -30.44
C LYS A 356 27.80 27.79 -30.42
N LEU A 357 28.52 27.88 -29.31
CA LEU A 357 29.72 27.08 -29.09
C LEU A 357 29.32 25.59 -29.01
N PRO A 358 29.88 24.71 -29.85
CA PRO A 358 29.62 23.28 -29.76
C PRO A 358 30.34 22.72 -28.53
N VAL A 359 29.60 22.42 -27.47
CA VAL A 359 30.12 21.61 -26.37
C VAL A 359 29.92 20.15 -26.75
N THR A 360 30.95 19.53 -27.33
CA THR A 360 31.01 18.09 -27.53
C THR A 360 31.37 17.44 -26.20
N VAL A 361 30.37 16.91 -25.47
CA VAL A 361 30.64 16.07 -24.31
C VAL A 361 30.88 14.65 -24.83
N HIS A 362 32.14 14.23 -24.89
CA HIS A 362 32.45 12.82 -25.06
C HIS A 362 32.08 12.08 -23.78
N ARG A 363 31.21 11.09 -23.94
CA ARG A 363 30.84 10.14 -22.88
C ARG A 363 32.05 9.22 -22.65
N VAL A 364 32.59 9.22 -21.43
CA VAL A 364 33.48 8.16 -20.92
C VAL A 364 32.62 7.10 -20.27
#